data_AF-A0A0N1F151-F1
#
_entry.id   AF-A0A0N1F151-F1
#
_cell.length_a   1.000
_cell.length_b   1.000
_cell.length_c   1.000
_cell.angle_alpha   90.00
_cell.angle_beta   90.00
_cell.angle_gamma   90.00
#
_symmetry.space_group_name_H-M   'P 1'
#
loop_
_entity.id
_entity.type
_entity.pdbx_description
1 polymer ?
#
loop_
_entity_poly.entity_id
_entity_poly.type
_entity_poly.pdbx_seq_one_letter_code
_entity_poly.pdbx_strand_id
1 'polypeptide(L)'
;AASTTGWDDAGAAPSPAAPLPLLRPDAFTRAKGWRLIDGLGRNGALLAAGSPSAPARASVTLPAGNWRAVIDLLPAYPSDNGDVLRLTVRIDGAAQTLEIPRRTGDRDWAMAVLDNRIAMPLAPTLGAGRHEVSLEAGDPAVKIEAIRFIPADKTITPT
;
A
#
# COMPACT_ATOMS: atom_id res chain seq x y z
N ALA A 1 28.38 6.83 -57.76
CA ALA A 1 27.02 6.74 -57.19
C ALA A 1 27.17 6.29 -55.75
N ALA A 2 26.94 7.19 -54.78
CA ALA A 2 27.07 6.88 -53.36
C ALA A 2 25.67 6.64 -52.79
N SER A 3 25.47 5.44 -52.24
CA SER A 3 24.22 4.98 -51.65
C SER A 3 23.98 5.65 -50.30
N THR A 4 22.83 6.30 -50.15
CA THR A 4 22.33 6.83 -48.88
C THR A 4 21.74 5.68 -48.06
N THR A 5 22.45 5.24 -47.02
CA THR A 5 21.92 4.32 -46.02
C THR A 5 20.99 5.11 -45.08
N GLY A 6 19.71 4.75 -45.09
CA GLY A 6 18.66 5.40 -44.30
C GLY A 6 18.85 5.22 -42.80
N TRP A 7 18.54 6.28 -42.05
CA TRP A 7 18.49 6.34 -40.59
C TRP A 7 17.07 6.04 -40.06
N ASP A 8 16.39 5.04 -40.63
CA ASP A 8 14.96 4.80 -40.34
C ASP A 8 14.71 3.52 -39.52
N ASP A 9 15.67 3.11 -38.68
CA ASP A 9 15.44 2.09 -37.64
C ASP A 9 15.44 2.75 -36.25
N ALA A 10 14.54 3.73 -36.07
CA ALA A 10 14.13 4.15 -34.74
C ALA A 10 13.23 3.04 -34.17
N GLY A 11 13.87 2.00 -33.60
CA GLY A 11 13.18 0.94 -32.87
C GLY A 11 12.17 1.55 -31.91
N ALA A 12 10.92 1.10 -32.01
CA ALA A 12 9.81 1.64 -31.24
C ALA A 12 10.19 1.73 -29.76
N ALA A 13 10.09 2.93 -29.19
CA ALA A 13 10.32 3.13 -27.77
C ALA A 13 9.43 2.15 -26.97
N PRO A 14 9.94 1.47 -25.94
CA PRO A 14 9.15 0.54 -25.16
C PRO A 14 7.90 1.27 -24.63
N SER A 15 6.73 0.73 -24.94
CA SER A 15 5.47 1.25 -24.41
C SER A 15 5.56 1.27 -22.88
N PRO A 16 5.18 2.37 -22.21
CA PRO A 16 5.25 2.43 -20.75
C PRO A 16 4.45 1.25 -20.18
N ALA A 17 5.08 0.49 -19.29
CA ALA A 17 4.41 -0.59 -18.58
C ALA A 17 3.14 -0.03 -17.92
N ALA A 18 2.03 -0.76 -18.02
CA ALA A 18 0.79 -0.37 -17.36
C ALA A 18 1.05 -0.13 -15.87
N PRO A 19 0.47 0.92 -15.27
CA PRO A 19 0.68 1.22 -13.86
C PRO A 19 0.20 0.05 -13.01
N LEU A 20 0.96 -0.28 -11.96
CA LEU A 20 0.59 -1.33 -11.02
C LEU A 20 -0.74 -1.00 -10.32
N PRO A 21 -1.62 -1.99 -10.07
CA PRO A 21 -2.84 -1.75 -9.34
C PRO A 21 -2.57 -1.19 -7.94
N LEU A 22 -3.37 -0.20 -7.55
CA LEU A 22 -3.17 0.60 -6.35
C LEU A 22 -4.52 0.98 -5.76
N LEU A 23 -4.74 0.68 -4.48
CA LEU A 23 -5.81 1.30 -3.71
C LEU A 23 -5.25 2.53 -2.99
N ARG A 24 -5.65 3.69 -3.48
CA ARG A 24 -5.36 4.99 -2.87
C ARG A 24 -6.36 5.27 -1.74
N PRO A 25 -6.05 6.20 -0.81
CA PRO A 25 -6.91 6.52 0.33
C PRO A 25 -8.35 6.95 -0.03
N ASP A 26 -8.50 7.64 -1.16
CA ASP A 26 -9.78 8.10 -1.70
C ASP A 26 -10.64 6.98 -2.31
N ALA A 27 -10.04 5.85 -2.67
CA ALA A 27 -10.76 4.67 -3.16
C ALA A 27 -11.57 3.96 -2.06
N PHE A 28 -11.30 4.27 -0.78
CA PHE A 28 -12.02 3.68 0.34
C PHE A 28 -13.31 4.43 0.63
N THR A 29 -14.42 3.69 0.66
CA THR A 29 -15.64 4.12 1.34
C THR A 29 -15.35 4.17 2.83
N ARG A 30 -15.30 5.40 3.36
CA ARG A 30 -14.95 5.67 4.75
C ARG A 30 -16.17 5.43 5.64
N ALA A 31 -16.00 4.58 6.64
CA ALA A 31 -16.97 4.44 7.72
C ALA A 31 -16.64 5.41 8.87
N LYS A 32 -17.49 5.42 9.91
CA LYS A 32 -17.24 6.20 11.13
C LYS A 32 -15.83 5.94 11.66
N GLY A 33 -15.12 7.02 12.02
CA GLY A 33 -13.77 6.96 12.56
C GLY A 33 -12.66 7.07 11.50
N TRP A 34 -12.98 6.98 10.21
CA TRP A 34 -11.99 7.19 9.14
C TRP A 34 -12.13 8.56 8.52
N ARG A 35 -10.99 9.21 8.24
CA ARG A 35 -10.95 10.50 7.55
C ARG A 35 -9.82 10.53 6.53
N LEU A 36 -10.03 11.31 5.47
CA LEU A 36 -8.98 11.63 4.53
C LEU A 36 -8.13 12.80 5.08
N ILE A 37 -6.83 12.74 4.85
CA ILE A 37 -5.90 13.86 5.08
C ILE A 37 -5.29 14.19 3.74
N ASP A 38 -5.68 15.33 3.16
CA ASP A 38 -5.16 15.78 1.88
C ASP A 38 -3.75 16.37 2.03
N GLY A 39 -2.96 16.31 0.96
CA GLY A 39 -1.64 16.93 0.85
C GLY A 39 -0.50 16.19 1.56
N LEU A 40 -0.72 14.95 2.02
CA LEU A 40 0.27 14.16 2.74
C LEU A 40 0.50 12.79 2.08
N GLY A 41 1.73 12.27 2.15
CA GLY A 41 2.12 10.99 1.56
C GLY A 41 2.39 11.08 0.04
N ARG A 42 2.94 10.01 -0.55
CA ARG A 42 3.33 9.99 -1.98
C ARG A 42 2.12 9.99 -2.93
N ASN A 43 0.96 9.64 -2.40
CA ASN A 43 -0.29 9.58 -3.15
C ASN A 43 -1.19 10.80 -2.93
N GLY A 44 -0.65 11.87 -2.33
CA GLY A 44 -1.35 13.15 -2.17
C GLY A 44 -2.46 13.15 -1.12
N ALA A 45 -2.72 12.01 -0.48
CA ALA A 45 -3.58 11.90 0.69
C ALA A 45 -3.17 10.70 1.55
N LEU A 46 -3.64 10.67 2.79
CA LEU A 46 -3.62 9.50 3.69
C LEU A 46 -5.04 9.19 4.18
N LEU A 47 -5.33 7.91 4.40
CA LEU A 47 -6.51 7.45 5.12
C LEU A 47 -6.15 7.29 6.60
N ALA A 48 -6.59 8.22 7.43
CA ALA A 48 -6.27 8.23 8.86
C ALA A 48 -7.41 7.62 9.68
N ALA A 49 -7.02 6.77 10.63
CA ALA A 49 -7.90 6.23 11.63
C ALA A 49 -8.25 7.28 12.70
N GLY A 50 -9.28 6.95 13.44
CA GLY A 50 -9.76 7.60 14.64
C GLY A 50 -10.39 6.51 15.52
N SER A 51 -10.53 6.78 16.82
CA SER A 51 -11.05 5.79 17.76
C SER A 51 -12.46 6.15 18.22
N PRO A 52 -13.44 5.23 18.19
CA PRO A 52 -13.40 3.91 17.53
C PRO A 52 -13.54 4.01 16.00
N SER A 53 -13.03 3.02 15.25
CA SER A 53 -13.21 2.93 13.79
C SER A 53 -14.13 1.76 13.40
N ALA A 54 -15.10 2.02 12.53
CA ALA A 54 -15.82 0.97 11.81
C ALA A 54 -15.04 0.60 10.53
N PRO A 55 -15.28 -0.57 9.89
CA PRO A 55 -14.47 -1.00 8.75
C PRO A 55 -14.56 -0.04 7.55
N ALA A 56 -13.42 0.48 7.07
CA ALA A 56 -13.34 1.14 5.76
C ALA A 56 -13.22 0.09 4.66
N ARG A 57 -13.82 0.32 3.49
CA ARG A 57 -13.92 -0.70 2.42
C ARG A 57 -13.56 -0.16 1.05
N ALA A 58 -12.88 -0.97 0.25
CA ALA A 58 -12.59 -0.69 -1.16
C ALA A 58 -12.55 -2.00 -1.94
N SER A 59 -12.61 -1.91 -3.27
CA SER A 59 -12.40 -3.06 -4.15
C SER A 59 -11.36 -2.74 -5.21
N VAL A 60 -10.57 -3.74 -5.59
CA VAL A 60 -9.60 -3.65 -6.69
C VAL A 60 -9.91 -4.75 -7.70
N THR A 61 -9.65 -4.47 -8.99
CA THR A 61 -9.64 -5.52 -10.02
C THR A 61 -8.20 -5.74 -10.47
N LEU A 62 -7.68 -6.94 -10.21
CA LEU A 62 -6.32 -7.33 -10.54
C LEU A 62 -6.27 -7.94 -11.95
N PRO A 63 -5.33 -7.50 -12.81
CA PRO A 63 -5.09 -8.11 -14.12
C PRO A 63 -4.66 -9.58 -14.00
N ALA A 64 -4.62 -10.27 -15.14
CA ALA A 64 -4.08 -11.62 -15.25
C ALA A 64 -2.70 -11.74 -14.58
N GLY A 65 -2.54 -12.73 -13.70
CA GLY A 65 -1.30 -12.98 -12.96
C GLY A 65 -1.54 -13.33 -11.50
N ASN A 66 -0.43 -13.47 -10.77
CA ASN A 66 -0.42 -13.66 -9.32
C ASN A 66 0.15 -12.41 -8.65
N TRP A 67 -0.50 -11.94 -7.62
CA TRP A 67 -0.24 -10.65 -7.00
C TRP A 67 -0.02 -10.80 -5.50
N ARG A 68 0.83 -9.95 -4.94
CA ARG A 68 0.99 -9.76 -3.50
C ARG A 68 0.54 -8.36 -3.13
N ALA A 69 -0.30 -8.26 -2.11
CA ALA A 69 -0.66 -6.96 -1.56
C ALA A 69 0.39 -6.51 -0.53
N VAL A 70 0.72 -5.23 -0.55
CA VAL A 70 1.59 -4.56 0.42
C VAL A 70 0.87 -3.31 0.90
N ILE A 71 0.63 -3.21 2.19
CA ILE A 71 0.06 -2.00 2.78
C ILE A 71 1.17 -1.05 3.21
N ASP A 72 1.07 0.19 2.75
CA ASP A 72 1.98 1.26 3.08
C ASP A 72 1.34 2.16 4.15
N LEU A 73 2.06 2.36 5.25
CA LEU A 73 1.63 3.14 6.40
C LEU A 73 2.59 4.29 6.65
N LEU A 74 2.09 5.42 7.15
CA LEU A 74 2.96 6.47 7.68
C LEU A 74 3.56 5.99 9.02
N PRO A 75 4.87 6.12 9.26
CA PRO A 75 5.44 5.89 10.58
C PRO A 75 4.79 6.83 11.60
N ALA A 76 4.19 6.25 12.64
CA ALA A 76 3.54 6.99 13.71
C ALA A 76 3.79 6.33 15.06
N TYR A 77 3.79 7.13 16.13
CA TYR A 77 3.81 6.60 17.48
C TYR A 77 2.42 6.05 17.84
N PRO A 78 2.33 4.85 18.44
CA PRO A 78 1.07 4.35 19.00
C PRO A 78 0.48 5.33 20.01
N SER A 79 -0.84 5.36 20.09
CA SER A 79 -1.58 6.41 20.79
C SER A 79 -1.60 6.28 22.31
N ASP A 80 -1.37 5.10 22.85
CA ASP A 80 -1.49 4.75 24.27
C ASP A 80 -0.16 4.70 25.02
N ASN A 81 0.90 5.33 24.49
CA ASN A 81 2.29 5.04 24.86
C ASN A 81 2.65 3.54 24.73
N GLY A 82 1.81 2.75 24.05
CA GLY A 82 2.07 1.35 23.77
C GLY A 82 3.17 1.18 22.73
N ASP A 83 3.66 -0.05 22.63
CA ASP A 83 4.80 -0.37 21.78
C ASP A 83 4.40 -0.71 20.33
N VAL A 84 3.11 -0.79 19.99
CA VAL A 84 2.63 -1.42 18.75
C VAL A 84 1.47 -0.67 18.09
N LEU A 85 1.59 -0.34 16.80
CA LEU A 85 0.45 0.05 15.97
C LEU A 85 -0.32 -1.21 15.54
N ARG A 86 -1.66 -1.18 15.67
CA ARG A 86 -2.53 -2.32 15.34
C ARG A 86 -3.49 -1.99 14.21
N LEU A 87 -3.44 -2.80 13.16
CA LEU A 87 -4.33 -2.70 12.00
C LEU A 87 -4.75 -4.09 11.55
N THR A 88 -6.05 -4.33 11.43
CA THR A 88 -6.57 -5.54 10.78
C THR A 88 -6.89 -5.21 9.33
N VAL A 89 -6.28 -5.95 8.40
CA VAL A 89 -6.62 -5.91 6.98
C VAL A 89 -7.33 -7.20 6.62
N ARG A 90 -8.41 -7.11 5.86
CA ARG A 90 -9.14 -8.27 5.37
C ARG A 90 -9.28 -8.19 3.85
N ILE A 91 -8.82 -9.23 3.15
CA ILE A 91 -8.98 -9.37 1.70
C ILE A 91 -9.83 -10.61 1.44
N ASP A 92 -10.94 -10.44 0.72
CA ASP A 92 -11.92 -11.50 0.42
C ASP A 92 -12.37 -12.32 1.65
N GLY A 93 -12.50 -11.64 2.79
CA GLY A 93 -12.91 -12.29 4.03
C GLY A 93 -11.77 -12.97 4.81
N ALA A 94 -10.55 -13.08 4.28
CA ALA A 94 -9.37 -13.53 5.03
C ALA A 94 -8.74 -12.36 5.78
N ALA A 95 -8.67 -12.46 7.11
CA ALA A 95 -8.14 -11.38 7.95
C ALA A 95 -6.68 -11.62 8.34
N GLN A 96 -5.90 -10.55 8.33
CA GLN A 96 -4.54 -10.48 8.85
C GLN A 96 -4.44 -9.27 9.77
N THR A 97 -4.15 -9.52 11.04
CA THR A 97 -3.83 -8.47 12.01
C THR A 97 -2.35 -8.16 11.93
N LEU A 98 -2.04 -6.90 11.64
CA LEU A 98 -0.70 -6.35 11.68
C LEU A 98 -0.45 -5.75 13.06
N GLU A 99 0.64 -6.19 13.67
CA GLU A 99 1.22 -5.61 14.88
C GLU A 99 2.57 -5.04 14.47
N ILE A 100 2.67 -3.72 14.43
CA ILE A 100 3.86 -3.02 13.94
C ILE A 100 4.54 -2.38 15.15
N PRO A 101 5.57 -3.03 15.71
CA PRO A 101 6.25 -2.51 16.89
C PRO A 101 7.10 -1.30 16.53
N ARG A 102 7.18 -0.34 17.46
CA ARG A 102 8.19 0.73 17.43
C ARG A 102 9.17 0.49 18.56
N ARG A 103 10.36 -0.03 18.24
CA ARG A 103 11.45 -0.24 19.21
C ARG A 103 12.55 0.79 19.00
N THR A 104 13.03 1.40 20.08
CA THR A 104 14.17 2.33 20.01
C THR A 104 15.41 1.58 19.51
N GLY A 105 16.11 2.15 18.53
CA GLY A 105 17.30 1.53 17.93
C GLY A 105 16.99 0.44 16.88
N ASP A 106 15.71 0.21 16.57
CA ASP A 106 15.30 -0.71 15.51
C ASP A 106 15.66 -0.13 14.14
N ARG A 107 16.41 -0.92 13.35
CA ARG A 107 16.87 -0.54 12.02
C ARG A 107 15.71 -0.34 11.06
N ASP A 108 14.72 -1.23 11.09
CA ASP A 108 13.58 -1.20 10.17
C ASP A 108 12.72 0.02 10.48
N TRP A 109 12.55 0.35 11.77
CA TRP A 109 11.92 1.62 12.16
C TRP A 109 12.71 2.84 11.67
N ALA A 110 14.02 2.85 11.85
CA ALA A 110 14.86 3.97 11.40
C ALA A 110 14.76 4.17 9.88
N MET A 111 14.81 3.09 9.11
CA MET A 111 14.65 3.15 7.67
C MET A 111 13.24 3.56 7.26
N ALA A 112 12.20 3.07 7.94
CA ALA A 112 10.83 3.48 7.69
C ALA A 112 10.62 4.98 7.96
N VAL A 113 11.27 5.55 8.98
CA VAL A 113 11.26 7.01 9.22
C VAL A 113 11.97 7.75 8.10
N LEU A 114 13.14 7.27 7.65
CA LEU A 114 13.89 7.89 6.55
C LEU A 114 13.13 7.80 5.21
N ASP A 115 12.46 6.68 4.93
CA ASP A 115 11.56 6.56 3.78
C ASP A 115 10.17 7.14 4.07
N ASN A 116 9.89 7.66 5.26
CA ASN A 116 8.55 8.12 5.65
C ASN A 116 7.44 7.11 5.25
N ARG A 117 7.70 5.80 5.40
CA ARG A 117 6.81 4.70 5.02
C ARG A 117 7.21 3.40 5.71
N ILE A 118 6.22 2.71 6.28
CA ILE A 118 6.31 1.31 6.69
C ILE A 118 5.59 0.49 5.61
N ALA A 119 6.27 -0.49 5.00
CA ALA A 119 5.68 -1.36 3.99
C ALA A 119 5.49 -2.78 4.54
N MET A 120 4.24 -3.20 4.76
CA MET A 120 3.92 -4.51 5.33
C MET A 120 3.32 -5.46 4.27
N PRO A 121 3.93 -6.62 4.00
CA PRO A 121 3.32 -7.63 3.15
C PRO A 121 2.03 -8.19 3.75
N LEU A 122 1.05 -8.40 2.90
CA LEU A 122 -0.18 -9.11 3.22
C LEU A 122 -0.17 -10.49 2.56
N ALA A 123 -0.72 -11.47 3.26
CA ALA A 123 -0.93 -12.83 2.80
C ALA A 123 -2.44 -13.13 2.66
N PRO A 124 -2.84 -14.06 1.78
CA PRO A 124 -2.01 -14.82 0.84
C PRO A 124 -1.78 -14.06 -0.49
N THR A 125 -1.11 -14.72 -1.43
CA THR A 125 -1.07 -14.30 -2.84
C THR A 125 -2.49 -14.27 -3.42
N LEU A 126 -2.78 -13.29 -4.27
CA LEU A 126 -4.06 -13.07 -4.92
C LEU A 126 -3.96 -13.43 -6.41
N GLY A 127 -5.04 -14.00 -6.95
CA GLY A 127 -5.16 -14.22 -8.39
C GLY A 127 -5.58 -12.96 -9.14
N ALA A 128 -5.96 -13.14 -10.40
CA ALA A 128 -6.63 -12.10 -11.18
C ALA A 128 -8.11 -12.01 -10.78
N GLY A 129 -8.74 -10.86 -11.09
CA GLY A 129 -10.16 -10.63 -10.85
C GLY A 129 -10.43 -9.60 -9.75
N ARG A 130 -11.69 -9.53 -9.32
CA ARG A 130 -12.14 -8.54 -8.35
C ARG A 130 -11.94 -9.03 -6.92
N HIS A 131 -11.28 -8.21 -6.10
CA HIS A 131 -11.02 -8.47 -4.69
C HIS A 131 -11.61 -7.37 -3.82
N GLU A 132 -12.18 -7.77 -2.68
CA GLU A 132 -12.73 -6.86 -1.68
C GLU A 132 -11.74 -6.68 -0.54
N VAL A 133 -11.50 -5.43 -0.13
CA VAL A 133 -10.59 -5.08 0.94
C VAL A 133 -11.34 -4.31 2.02
N SER A 134 -11.12 -4.69 3.28
CA SER A 134 -11.56 -3.90 4.43
C SER A 134 -10.47 -3.69 5.46
N LEU A 135 -10.57 -2.57 6.16
CA LEU A 135 -9.57 -2.06 7.10
C LEU A 135 -10.25 -1.71 8.43
N GLU A 136 -9.70 -2.21 9.52
CA GLU A 136 -10.13 -1.92 10.88
C GLU A 136 -8.93 -1.51 11.72
N ALA A 137 -8.93 -0.27 12.21
CA ALA A 137 -7.85 0.23 13.03
C ALA A 137 -8.06 -0.16 14.49
N GLY A 138 -7.05 -0.82 15.08
CA GLY A 138 -6.95 -1.06 16.52
C GLY A 138 -6.28 0.11 17.27
N ASP A 139 -5.66 1.05 16.55
CA ASP A 139 -5.04 2.25 17.10
C ASP A 139 -5.36 3.50 16.24
N PRO A 140 -5.78 4.64 16.83
CA PRO A 140 -6.10 5.87 16.09
C PRO A 140 -4.91 6.57 15.42
N ALA A 141 -3.67 6.20 15.74
CA ALA A 141 -2.46 6.70 15.09
C ALA A 141 -2.20 6.05 13.72
N VAL A 142 -2.94 5.00 13.36
CA VAL A 142 -2.85 4.35 12.04
C VAL A 142 -3.19 5.35 10.92
N LYS A 143 -2.27 5.47 9.96
CA LYS A 143 -2.42 6.29 8.76
C LYS A 143 -1.95 5.49 7.56
N ILE A 144 -2.86 5.22 6.63
CA ILE A 144 -2.64 4.37 5.46
C ILE A 144 -2.39 5.25 4.26
N GLU A 145 -1.28 5.02 3.58
CA GLU A 145 -0.91 5.72 2.35
C GLU A 145 -1.44 5.03 1.11
N ALA A 146 -1.39 3.69 1.07
CA ALA A 146 -1.88 2.90 -0.03
C ALA A 146 -1.91 1.41 0.31
N ILE A 147 -2.63 0.64 -0.51
CA ILE A 147 -2.35 -0.79 -0.70
C ILE A 147 -1.88 -0.97 -2.14
N ARG A 148 -0.61 -1.37 -2.30
CA ARG A 148 0.00 -1.68 -3.58
C ARG A 148 -0.18 -3.15 -3.88
N PHE A 149 -0.47 -3.48 -5.13
CA PHE A 149 -0.48 -4.84 -5.63
C PHE A 149 0.69 -5.01 -6.57
N ILE A 150 1.64 -5.86 -6.18
CA ILE A 150 2.84 -6.13 -6.97
C ILE A 150 2.80 -7.57 -7.48
N PRO A 151 3.39 -7.89 -8.63
CA PRO A 151 3.48 -9.28 -9.08
C PRO A 151 4.19 -10.14 -8.03
N ALA A 152 3.67 -11.35 -7.77
CA ALA A 152 4.10 -12.19 -6.65
C ALA A 152 5.53 -12.74 -6.79
N ASP A 153 6.07 -12.74 -8.02
CA ASP A 153 7.46 -13.09 -8.34
C ASP A 153 8.45 -11.95 -8.08
N LYS A 154 7.96 -10.74 -7.77
CA LYS A 154 8.81 -9.59 -7.46
C LYS A 154 9.13 -9.53 -5.97
N THR A 155 10.38 -9.21 -5.68
CA THR A 155 10.84 -8.93 -4.32
C THR A 155 10.15 -7.68 -3.80
N ILE A 156 9.56 -7.77 -2.61
CA ILE A 156 9.20 -6.57 -1.86
C ILE A 156 10.50 -6.04 -1.29
N THR A 157 10.95 -4.87 -1.73
CA THR A 157 12.02 -4.17 -1.04
C THR A 157 11.49 -3.74 0.32
N PRO A 158 11.97 -4.32 1.44
CA PRO A 158 11.66 -3.79 2.76
C PRO A 158 12.29 -2.40 2.85
N THR A 159 11.55 -1.43 3.38
CA THR A 159 12.13 -0.17 3.86
C THR A 159 12.70 -0.38 5.23
#